data_AF-A0A7V9MVT1-F1
#
_entry.id   AF-A0A7V9MVT1-F1
#
_cell.length_a   1.000
_cell.length_b   1.000
_cell.length_c   1.000
_cell.angle_alpha   90.00
_cell.angle_beta   90.00
_cell.angle_gamma   90.00
#
_symmetry.space_group_name_H-M   'P 1'
#
loop_
_entity.id
_entity.type
_entity.pdbx_description
1 polymer ?
#
loop_
_entity_poly.entity_id
_entity_poly.type
_entity_poly.pdbx_seq_one_letter_code
_entity_poly.pdbx_strand_id
1 'polypeptide(L)'
;MKTRFFASAAIAVAMLTAPAVSSSAGAAEYTTILLDKVVNKTPDQTWAKIGPYCAIATWLKVTCVITGNVTGTPFGTNRLLNGNNNEVMVASTPYSYTYTQPASTILYHGTLAVEPLDRGRQTRIVYSLFYDQAPLG
;
A
#
# COMPACT_ATOMS: atom_id res chain seq x y z
N MET A 1 39.12 -73.71 21.69
CA MET A 1 38.03 -74.23 20.82
C MET A 1 36.71 -74.13 21.56
N LYS A 2 35.91 -73.10 21.27
CA LYS A 2 34.48 -72.95 21.59
C LYS A 2 34.00 -71.68 20.91
N THR A 3 33.55 -71.83 19.67
CA THR A 3 33.02 -70.78 18.80
C THR A 3 31.67 -70.32 19.35
N ARG A 4 31.51 -69.02 19.62
CA ARG A 4 30.20 -68.42 19.88
C ARG A 4 29.92 -67.37 18.82
N PHE A 5 29.01 -67.71 17.92
CA PHE A 5 28.36 -66.78 17.01
C PHE A 5 27.46 -65.86 17.83
N PHE A 6 27.74 -64.56 17.78
CA PHE A 6 26.78 -63.54 18.14
C PHE A 6 26.56 -62.65 16.92
N ALA A 7 25.42 -62.85 16.27
CA ALA A 7 24.85 -61.89 15.34
C ALA A 7 24.51 -60.61 16.13
N SER A 8 24.86 -59.45 15.60
CA SER A 8 24.35 -58.17 16.11
C SER A 8 24.13 -57.21 14.96
N ALA A 9 22.94 -56.63 15.00
CA ALA A 9 22.19 -56.04 13.91
C ALA A 9 22.84 -54.78 13.32
N ALA A 10 22.77 -54.65 12.00
CA ALA A 10 23.00 -53.39 11.32
C ALA A 10 21.84 -52.43 11.66
N ILE A 11 22.13 -51.37 12.42
CA ILE A 11 21.22 -50.25 12.63
C ILE A 11 21.29 -49.39 11.36
N ALA A 12 20.32 -49.58 10.46
CA ALA A 12 20.10 -48.67 9.34
C ALA A 12 19.44 -47.39 9.90
N VAL A 13 20.23 -46.31 10.01
CA VAL A 13 19.70 -44.97 10.26
C VAL A 13 19.03 -44.49 8.97
N ALA A 14 17.72 -44.67 8.88
CA ALA A 14 16.93 -44.02 7.83
C ALA A 14 16.89 -42.51 8.12
N MET A 15 17.67 -41.74 7.36
CA MET A 15 17.50 -40.29 7.31
C MET A 15 16.13 -40.00 6.68
N LEU A 16 15.12 -39.69 7.50
CA LEU A 16 13.90 -39.06 7.02
C LEU A 16 14.26 -37.64 6.58
N THR A 17 14.59 -37.45 5.31
CA THR A 17 14.48 -36.14 4.66
C THR A 17 13.00 -35.86 4.49
N ALA A 18 12.39 -35.22 5.49
CA ALA A 18 11.06 -34.64 5.31
C ALA A 18 11.17 -33.59 4.19
N PRO A 19 10.34 -33.63 3.14
CA PRO A 19 10.27 -32.52 2.20
C PRO A 19 9.79 -31.31 2.98
N ALA A 20 10.64 -30.28 3.06
CA ALA A 20 10.20 -28.96 3.46
C ALA A 20 9.16 -28.53 2.42
N VAL A 21 7.89 -28.69 2.75
CA VAL A 21 6.82 -27.94 2.09
C VAL A 21 7.11 -26.48 2.37
N SER A 22 7.82 -25.85 1.44
CA SER A 22 7.84 -24.39 1.34
C SER A 22 6.38 -24.00 1.13
N SER A 23 5.71 -23.63 2.20
CA SER A 23 4.47 -22.89 2.12
C SER A 23 4.80 -21.65 1.30
N SER A 24 4.37 -21.64 0.04
CA SER A 24 4.13 -20.39 -0.66
C SER A 24 3.07 -19.67 0.18
N ALA A 25 3.50 -18.90 1.17
CA ALA A 25 2.75 -17.71 1.54
C ALA A 25 2.36 -17.07 0.20
N GLY A 26 1.06 -17.03 -0.10
CA GLY A 26 0.56 -16.67 -1.44
C GLY A 26 1.38 -15.51 -1.97
N ALA A 27 2.03 -15.70 -3.12
CA ALA A 27 2.91 -14.68 -3.65
C ALA A 27 2.10 -13.39 -3.77
N ALA A 28 2.61 -12.29 -3.22
CA ALA A 28 1.89 -11.02 -3.30
C ALA A 28 1.65 -10.67 -4.76
N GLU A 29 0.42 -10.24 -5.08
CA GLU A 29 0.02 -9.87 -6.42
C GLU A 29 -0.32 -8.39 -6.45
N TYR A 30 0.69 -7.56 -6.66
CA TYR A 30 0.49 -6.12 -6.66
C TYR A 30 -0.16 -5.63 -7.94
N THR A 31 -1.21 -4.84 -7.78
CA THR A 31 -1.91 -4.17 -8.87
C THR A 31 -2.08 -2.68 -8.58
N THR A 32 -2.51 -1.91 -9.59
CA THR A 32 -2.73 -0.47 -9.46
C THR A 32 -3.97 -0.03 -10.24
N ILE A 33 -4.86 0.70 -9.58
CA ILE A 33 -5.89 1.49 -10.26
C ILE A 33 -5.30 2.87 -10.52
N LEU A 34 -5.14 3.23 -11.80
CA LEU A 34 -4.64 4.54 -12.21
C LEU A 34 -5.79 5.38 -12.76
N LEU A 35 -6.05 6.50 -12.10
CA LEU A 35 -6.98 7.53 -12.55
C LEU A 35 -6.14 8.74 -12.96
N ASP A 36 -6.26 9.17 -14.21
CA ASP A 36 -5.59 10.39 -14.65
C ASP A 36 -6.54 11.34 -15.40
N LYS A 37 -6.23 12.63 -15.33
CA LYS A 37 -6.97 13.66 -16.05
C LYS A 37 -6.11 14.87 -16.32
N VAL A 38 -6.06 15.30 -17.59
CA VAL A 38 -5.47 16.58 -17.96
C VAL A 38 -6.48 17.71 -17.74
N VAL A 39 -6.02 18.82 -17.17
CA VAL A 39 -6.80 20.04 -16.97
C VAL A 39 -6.04 21.27 -17.46
N ASN A 40 -6.78 22.22 -18.03
CA ASN A 40 -6.26 23.50 -18.54
C ASN A 40 -6.08 24.52 -17.40
N LYS A 41 -5.28 24.15 -16.40
CA LYS A 41 -4.95 24.96 -15.22
C LYS A 41 -3.48 24.71 -14.83
N THR A 42 -2.87 25.68 -14.17
CA THR A 42 -1.51 25.52 -13.63
C THR A 42 -1.50 24.51 -12.48
N PRO A 43 -0.32 23.95 -12.12
CA PRO A 43 -0.18 23.06 -10.97
C PRO A 43 -0.72 23.69 -9.68
N ASP A 44 -0.37 24.95 -9.39
CA ASP A 44 -0.85 25.69 -8.22
C ASP A 44 -2.37 25.80 -8.16
N GLN A 45 -2.99 26.20 -9.27
CA GLN A 45 -4.45 26.34 -9.35
C GLN A 45 -5.16 25.01 -9.14
N THR A 46 -4.57 23.93 -9.67
CA THR A 46 -5.12 22.59 -9.55
C THR A 46 -4.96 22.06 -8.12
N TRP A 47 -3.76 22.19 -7.56
CA TRP A 47 -3.43 21.71 -6.22
C TRP A 47 -4.18 22.46 -5.12
N ALA A 48 -4.36 23.78 -5.26
CA ALA A 48 -5.19 24.55 -4.34
C ALA A 48 -6.62 24.00 -4.21
N LYS A 49 -7.14 23.33 -5.26
CA LYS A 49 -8.50 22.75 -5.27
C LYS A 49 -8.56 21.33 -4.74
N ILE A 50 -7.56 20.49 -5.00
CA ILE A 50 -7.63 19.04 -4.71
C ILE A 50 -6.61 18.56 -3.66
N GLY A 51 -5.57 19.35 -3.42
CA GLY A 51 -4.42 19.03 -2.57
C GLY A 51 -4.68 19.09 -1.06
N PRO A 52 -5.52 20.00 -0.52
CA PRO A 52 -5.86 19.94 0.90
C PRO A 52 -6.42 18.55 1.25
N TYR A 53 -5.94 17.93 2.33
CA TYR A 53 -6.10 16.48 2.51
C TYR A 53 -7.58 16.03 2.59
N CYS A 54 -8.46 16.86 3.15
CA CYS A 54 -9.91 16.63 3.15
C CYS A 54 -10.68 17.23 1.97
N ALA A 55 -10.02 17.82 0.96
CA ALA A 55 -10.69 18.28 -0.26
C ALA A 55 -11.40 17.13 -1.00
N ILE A 56 -10.98 15.89 -0.75
CA ILE A 56 -11.63 14.66 -1.24
C ILE A 56 -13.12 14.59 -0.93
N ALA A 57 -13.57 15.17 0.19
CA ALA A 57 -14.99 15.24 0.51
C ALA A 57 -15.80 15.91 -0.62
N THR A 58 -15.22 16.93 -1.26
CA THR A 58 -15.89 17.70 -2.31
C THR A 58 -15.95 16.94 -3.64
N TRP A 59 -14.85 16.30 -4.05
CA TRP A 59 -14.74 15.69 -5.38
C TRP A 59 -15.13 14.21 -5.42
N LEU A 60 -15.06 13.48 -4.29
CA LEU A 60 -15.52 12.10 -4.18
C LEU A 60 -16.89 11.96 -3.48
N LYS A 61 -17.44 13.07 -2.96
CA LYS A 61 -18.75 13.10 -2.28
C LYS A 61 -18.81 12.17 -1.06
N VAL A 62 -17.74 12.18 -0.26
CA VAL A 62 -17.61 11.44 1.01
C VAL A 62 -17.52 12.41 2.19
N THR A 63 -17.71 11.93 3.42
CA THR A 63 -17.34 12.74 4.60
C THR A 63 -15.84 12.62 4.84
N CYS A 64 -15.23 13.67 5.39
CA CYS A 64 -13.82 13.67 5.77
C CYS A 64 -13.62 14.49 7.04
N VAL A 65 -13.04 13.87 8.06
CA VAL A 65 -12.66 14.53 9.31
C VAL A 65 -11.19 14.24 9.59
N ILE A 66 -10.42 15.26 9.94
CA ILE A 66 -9.06 15.07 10.43
C ILE A 66 -9.13 14.65 11.90
N THR A 67 -8.67 13.45 12.22
CA THR A 67 -8.78 12.84 13.56
C THR A 67 -7.44 12.73 14.29
N GLY A 68 -6.33 12.99 13.60
CA GLY A 68 -5.01 13.06 14.20
C GLY A 68 -4.09 13.92 13.34
N ASN A 69 -3.28 14.76 13.97
CA ASN A 69 -2.26 15.59 13.31
C ASN A 69 -0.97 15.51 14.11
N VAL A 70 0.16 15.45 13.41
CA VAL A 70 1.47 15.69 14.00
C VAL A 70 1.82 17.16 13.81
N THR A 71 2.14 17.86 14.89
CA THR A 71 2.50 19.29 14.80
C THR A 71 3.78 19.47 14.00
N GLY A 72 3.77 20.40 13.04
CA GLY A 72 4.98 20.81 12.29
C GLY A 72 5.32 19.97 11.07
N THR A 73 4.54 18.92 10.76
CA THR A 73 4.71 18.11 9.54
C THR A 73 3.37 17.58 9.02
N PRO A 74 3.17 17.46 7.70
CA PRO A 74 1.98 16.78 7.16
C PRO A 74 2.01 15.26 7.40
N PHE A 75 3.19 14.67 7.69
CA PHE A 75 3.32 13.23 7.91
C PHE A 75 2.65 12.79 9.21
N GLY A 76 1.94 11.67 9.17
CA GLY A 76 1.19 11.16 10.30
C GLY A 76 -0.17 11.81 10.50
N THR A 77 -0.56 12.82 9.70
CA THR A 77 -1.93 13.31 9.68
C THR A 77 -2.88 12.20 9.23
N ASN A 78 -3.90 11.95 10.05
CA ASN A 78 -4.94 10.96 9.78
C ASN A 78 -6.23 11.66 9.37
N ARG A 79 -6.82 11.21 8.26
CA ARG A 79 -8.21 11.52 7.88
C ARG A 79 -9.08 10.29 8.08
N LEU A 80 -10.30 10.51 8.55
CA LEU A 80 -11.35 9.51 8.65
C LEU A 80 -12.38 9.79 7.55
N LEU A 81 -12.47 8.91 6.56
CA LEU A 81 -13.49 8.97 5.52
C LEU A 81 -14.71 8.15 5.92
N ASN A 82 -15.91 8.69 5.72
CA ASN A 82 -17.20 8.02 5.98
C ASN A 82 -17.34 7.39 7.39
N GLY A 83 -16.55 7.84 8.35
CA GLY A 83 -16.56 7.34 9.72
C GLY A 83 -15.86 5.99 9.93
N ASN A 84 -15.30 5.35 8.89
CA ASN A 84 -14.74 4.00 9.00
C ASN A 84 -13.37 3.78 8.32
N ASN A 85 -12.97 4.64 7.39
CA ASN A 85 -11.71 4.48 6.66
C ASN A 85 -10.66 5.46 7.18
N ASN A 86 -9.72 4.97 7.99
CA ASN A 86 -8.56 5.75 8.42
C ASN A 86 -7.49 5.76 7.34
N GLU A 87 -7.06 6.95 6.97
CA GLU A 87 -6.05 7.17 5.96
C GLU A 87 -4.96 8.08 6.53
N VAL A 88 -3.80 7.49 6.80
CA VAL A 88 -2.65 8.17 7.40
C VAL A 88 -1.71 8.62 6.30
N MET A 89 -1.39 9.91 6.26
CA MET A 89 -0.43 10.46 5.30
C MET A 89 0.99 10.01 5.66
N VAL A 90 1.67 9.36 4.72
CA VAL A 90 3.02 8.77 4.90
C VAL A 90 4.11 9.48 4.10
N ALA A 91 3.72 10.22 3.05
CA ALA A 91 4.64 11.03 2.26
C ALA A 91 3.89 12.21 1.62
N SER A 92 4.61 13.28 1.30
CA SER A 92 4.06 14.47 0.68
C SER A 92 5.16 15.33 0.06
N THR A 93 4.79 16.03 -1.01
CA THR A 93 5.57 17.08 -1.67
C THR A 93 4.66 18.31 -1.84
N PRO A 94 5.15 19.43 -2.42
CA PRO A 94 4.27 20.58 -2.69
C PRO A 94 3.04 20.26 -3.57
N TYR A 95 3.09 19.22 -4.40
CA TYR A 95 2.00 18.85 -5.32
C TYR A 95 1.60 17.37 -5.25
N SER A 96 1.94 16.68 -4.15
CA SER A 96 1.49 15.31 -3.96
C SER A 96 1.37 14.93 -2.49
N TYR A 97 0.57 13.89 -2.23
CA TYR A 97 0.63 13.15 -0.99
C TYR A 97 0.37 11.66 -1.25
N THR A 98 0.96 10.82 -0.39
CA THR A 98 0.68 9.39 -0.31
C THR A 98 0.12 9.08 1.05
N TYR A 99 -0.89 8.22 1.11
CA TYR A 99 -1.49 7.73 2.34
C TYR A 99 -1.54 6.20 2.34
N THR A 100 -1.65 5.65 3.55
CA THR A 100 -1.91 4.23 3.78
C THR A 100 -3.22 4.06 4.54
N GLN A 101 -3.85 2.90 4.42
CA GLN A 101 -4.94 2.46 5.30
C GLN A 101 -4.39 1.43 6.30
N PRO A 102 -4.05 1.81 7.54
CA PRO A 102 -3.32 0.92 8.46
C PRO A 102 -4.04 -0.39 8.81
N ALA A 103 -5.38 -0.40 8.73
CA ALA A 103 -6.19 -1.58 8.99
C ALA A 103 -6.35 -2.50 7.76
N SER A 104 -5.85 -2.09 6.59
CA SER A 104 -5.95 -2.87 5.36
C SER A 104 -5.03 -4.08 5.38
N THR A 105 -5.55 -5.24 5.02
CA THR A 105 -4.79 -6.49 4.87
C THR A 105 -4.21 -6.68 3.47
N ILE A 106 -4.46 -5.74 2.56
CA ILE A 106 -4.06 -5.79 1.15
C ILE A 106 -2.98 -4.74 0.81
N LEU A 107 -2.23 -4.28 1.82
CA LEU A 107 -1.18 -3.25 1.66
C LEU A 107 -1.66 -2.01 0.88
N TYR A 108 -2.87 -1.53 1.19
CA TYR A 108 -3.52 -0.46 0.43
C TYR A 108 -2.83 0.90 0.63
N HIS A 109 -2.44 1.53 -0.47
CA HIS A 109 -1.88 2.87 -0.52
C HIS A 109 -2.51 3.68 -1.65
N GLY A 110 -2.74 4.97 -1.39
CA GLY A 110 -3.18 5.92 -2.40
C GLY A 110 -2.21 7.07 -2.55
N THR A 111 -1.93 7.50 -3.78
CA THR A 111 -1.11 8.68 -4.07
C THR A 111 -1.85 9.64 -4.98
N LEU A 112 -2.12 10.85 -4.50
CA LEU A 112 -2.63 11.95 -5.32
C LEU A 112 -1.47 12.86 -5.70
N ALA A 113 -1.31 13.15 -6.99
CA ALA A 113 -0.28 14.03 -7.51
C ALA A 113 -0.83 14.98 -8.59
N VAL A 114 -0.18 16.12 -8.68
CA VAL A 114 -0.36 17.13 -9.74
C VAL A 114 0.98 17.29 -10.46
N GLU A 115 1.00 16.93 -11.73
CA GLU A 115 2.20 16.96 -12.57
C GLU A 115 2.10 18.09 -13.61
N PRO A 116 3.13 18.95 -13.74
CA PRO A 116 3.12 20.01 -14.72
C PRO A 116 3.21 19.44 -16.15
N LEU A 117 2.37 19.95 -17.03
CA LEU A 117 2.44 19.73 -18.48
C LEU A 117 2.61 21.07 -19.19
N ASP A 118 3.07 21.03 -20.45
CA ASP A 118 3.12 22.21 -21.32
C ASP A 118 3.78 23.44 -20.64
N ARG A 119 4.99 23.23 -20.10
CA ARG A 119 5.76 24.24 -19.35
C ARG A 119 4.98 24.87 -18.17
N GLY A 120 4.09 24.11 -17.54
CA GLY A 120 3.31 24.52 -16.38
C GLY A 120 1.98 25.22 -16.71
N ARG A 121 1.59 25.29 -17.98
CA ARG A 121 0.30 25.88 -18.40
C ARG A 121 -0.87 24.91 -18.28
N GLN A 122 -0.58 23.61 -18.30
CA GLN A 122 -1.53 22.53 -18.07
C GLN A 122 -1.04 21.64 -16.95
N THR A 123 -1.95 20.82 -16.43
CA THR A 123 -1.64 19.88 -15.35
C THR A 123 -2.24 18.54 -15.68
N ARG A 124 -1.51 17.46 -15.39
CA ARG A 124 -2.09 16.12 -15.23
C ARG A 124 -2.33 15.89 -13.75
N ILE A 125 -3.58 15.59 -13.39
CA ILE A 125 -3.93 15.02 -12.09
C ILE A 125 -3.72 13.52 -12.21
N VAL A 126 -2.98 12.93 -11.27
CA VAL A 126 -2.75 11.49 -11.19
C VAL A 126 -3.20 11.02 -9.82
N TYR A 127 -4.09 10.01 -9.78
CA TYR A 127 -4.47 9.33 -8.55
C TYR A 127 -4.27 7.83 -8.72
N SER A 128 -3.27 7.28 -8.03
CA SER A 128 -2.95 5.86 -8.07
C SER A 128 -3.37 5.17 -6.78
N LEU A 129 -4.06 4.04 -6.89
CA LEU A 129 -4.36 3.15 -5.78
C LEU A 129 -3.57 1.85 -5.96
N PHE A 130 -2.60 1.62 -5.09
CA PHE A 130 -1.74 0.44 -5.08
C PHE A 130 -2.20 -0.51 -3.99
N TYR A 131 -2.34 -1.80 -4.31
CA TYR A 131 -2.69 -2.83 -3.34
C TYR A 131 -2.28 -4.23 -3.83
N ASP A 132 -2.16 -5.14 -2.87
CA ASP A 132 -2.03 -6.58 -3.09
C ASP A 132 -3.41 -7.18 -3.35
N GLN A 133 -3.67 -7.64 -4.57
CA GLN A 133 -4.95 -8.24 -4.93
C GLN A 133 -5.06 -9.73 -4.59
N ALA A 134 -3.97 -10.39 -4.19
CA ALA A 134 -3.97 -11.84 -3.92
C ALA A 134 -5.05 -12.27 -2.91
N PRO A 135 -5.35 -11.50 -1.83
CA PRO A 135 -6.43 -11.86 -0.90
C PRO A 135 -7.86 -11.66 -1.45
N LEU A 136 -8.04 -11.11 -2.66
CA LEU A 136 -9.34 -10.72 -3.21
C LEU A 136 -9.95 -11.77 -4.17
N GLY A 137 -9.18 -12.74 -4.66
CA GLY A 137 -9.70 -13.82 -5.53
C GLY A 137 -8.63 -14.51 -6.36
#